data_AF-A0A7G9Y4J4-F1
#
_entry.id   AF-A0A7G9Y4J4-F1
#
_cell.length_a   1.000
_cell.length_b   1.000
_cell.length_c   1.000
_cell.angle_alpha   90.00
_cell.angle_beta   90.00
_cell.angle_gamma   90.00
#
_symmetry.space_group_name_H-M   'P 1'
#
loop_
_entity.id
_entity.type
_entity.pdbx_description
1 polymer ?
#
loop_
_entity_poly.entity_id
_entity_poly.type
_entity_poly.pdbx_seq_one_letter_code
_entity_poly.pdbx_strand_id
1 'polypeptide(L)'
;MKRIGEINDKIRKGEAIVLTAEEFKQMVRNEETATAESVDVVTCATCAIMSGTAAILSIPVAERNEFERADEVWLNGIPAFPGPCPNERLGIVDVFVYGTARANNLYGGGHLFREIVEGEQIEVKVKTNDRIIERKVSKEDLLFARMITTRSAFKNYMAFVNPEEGEVGSIFSVSGLKGPYKEISVTGSGEINPLENDPLLKTIGIGTRIMVNGATGYVIGEGTRSSEEKPNLSVTADMYKMDAEFMGGFITSKSPECITSIAVPVPVISEEVFSNLKIMDEEVKLPIADIHDRIPFVESNYAAVWQNTDLEIQFDFDAHKCVQCDVCDVEKYCPTTAFSRSKGFDEHRCFNCGACVYLCTEGAFRGNLGRIKIQDKDVPITLRQSNRSKANELARKLKNQIIEKEFLLTEPVDYLR
;
A
#
# COMPACT_ATOMS: atom_id res chain seq x y z
N MET A 1 16.78 -22.75 -19.04
CA MET A 1 15.89 -21.57 -18.92
C MET A 1 14.47 -22.06 -18.85
N LYS A 2 13.84 -21.84 -17.69
CA LYS A 2 12.50 -22.33 -17.37
C LYS A 2 11.46 -21.47 -18.06
N ARG A 3 10.41 -22.10 -18.61
CA ARG A 3 9.22 -21.37 -19.06
C ARG A 3 8.21 -21.28 -17.92
N ILE A 4 7.34 -20.26 -17.95
CA ILE A 4 6.27 -20.12 -16.95
C ILE A 4 5.34 -21.36 -16.97
N GLY A 5 5.09 -21.94 -18.15
CA GLY A 5 4.38 -23.22 -18.27
C GLY A 5 5.02 -24.36 -17.49
N GLU A 6 6.35 -24.50 -17.56
CA GLU A 6 7.10 -25.55 -16.84
C GLU A 6 7.06 -25.32 -15.32
N ILE A 7 7.15 -24.06 -14.88
CA ILE A 7 7.00 -23.69 -13.46
C ILE A 7 5.58 -24.02 -12.98
N ASN A 8 4.56 -23.70 -13.77
CA ASN A 8 3.17 -24.06 -13.45
C ASN A 8 2.95 -25.57 -13.34
N ASP A 9 3.62 -26.37 -14.18
CA ASP A 9 3.58 -27.84 -14.07
C ASP A 9 4.21 -28.34 -12.78
N LYS A 10 5.34 -27.76 -12.36
CA LYS A 10 5.92 -28.04 -11.04
C LYS A 10 4.99 -27.62 -9.90
N ILE A 11 4.34 -26.46 -9.98
CA ILE A 11 3.36 -26.00 -8.97
C ILE A 11 2.23 -27.04 -8.83
N ARG A 12 1.63 -27.47 -9.94
CA ARG A 12 0.56 -28.48 -9.93
C ARG A 12 1.00 -29.80 -9.27
N LYS A 13 2.24 -30.22 -9.51
CA LYS A 13 2.84 -31.42 -8.91
C LYS A 13 3.26 -31.24 -7.45
N GLY A 14 3.34 -30.01 -6.94
CA GLY A 14 3.88 -29.71 -5.62
C GLY A 14 5.41 -29.79 -5.55
N GLU A 15 6.08 -29.62 -6.69
CA GLU A 15 7.54 -29.73 -6.85
C GLU A 15 8.22 -28.36 -6.98
N ALA A 16 7.45 -27.27 -7.09
CA ALA A 16 8.00 -25.93 -7.28
C ALA A 16 8.64 -25.39 -6.01
N ILE A 17 9.84 -24.83 -6.13
CA ILE A 17 10.52 -24.11 -5.05
C ILE A 17 10.09 -22.64 -5.08
N VAL A 18 9.27 -22.25 -4.12
CA VAL A 18 8.72 -20.89 -3.98
C VAL A 18 9.24 -20.27 -2.69
N LEU A 19 9.86 -19.10 -2.81
CA LEU A 19 10.41 -18.33 -1.69
C LEU A 19 9.74 -16.96 -1.63
N THR A 20 9.65 -16.36 -0.45
CA THR A 20 9.41 -14.92 -0.36
C THR A 20 10.70 -14.16 -0.65
N ALA A 21 10.58 -12.88 -1.01
CA ALA A 21 11.75 -12.01 -1.11
C ALA A 21 12.57 -12.04 0.19
N GLU A 22 11.91 -11.91 1.36
CA GLU A 22 12.55 -12.00 2.69
C GLU A 22 13.39 -13.28 2.86
N GLU A 23 12.81 -14.44 2.59
CA GLU A 23 13.51 -15.74 2.66
C GLU A 23 14.70 -15.77 1.68
N PHE A 24 14.49 -15.32 0.44
CA PHE A 24 15.53 -15.31 -0.58
C PHE A 24 16.70 -14.38 -0.19
N LYS A 25 16.42 -13.17 0.31
CA LYS A 25 17.48 -12.25 0.76
C LYS A 25 18.25 -12.82 1.95
N GLN A 26 17.57 -13.52 2.86
CA GLN A 26 18.25 -14.19 3.97
C GLN A 26 19.22 -15.27 3.48
N MET A 27 18.82 -16.08 2.49
CA MET A 27 19.71 -17.06 1.87
C MET A 27 20.94 -16.40 1.23
N VAL A 28 20.76 -15.28 0.52
CA VAL A 28 21.88 -14.54 -0.09
C VAL A 28 22.82 -13.96 0.98
N ARG A 29 22.27 -13.40 2.07
CA ARG A 29 23.08 -12.90 3.22
C ARG A 29 23.88 -14.01 3.92
N ASN A 30 23.32 -15.21 3.98
CA ASN A 30 23.98 -16.39 4.54
C ASN A 30 25.02 -17.01 3.60
N GLU A 31 25.24 -16.43 2.41
CA GLU A 31 26.12 -16.96 1.36
C GLU A 31 25.73 -18.38 0.91
N GLU A 32 24.44 -18.72 0.98
CA GLU A 32 23.94 -20.01 0.52
C GLU A 32 24.08 -20.14 -0.99
N THR A 33 24.54 -21.32 -1.45
CA THR A 33 24.75 -21.57 -2.89
C THR A 33 23.39 -21.80 -3.58
N ALA A 34 22.78 -20.72 -4.07
CA ALA A 34 21.59 -20.77 -4.91
C ALA A 34 21.92 -20.39 -6.37
N THR A 35 21.24 -21.06 -7.31
CA THR A 35 21.33 -20.80 -8.75
C THR A 35 19.94 -20.54 -9.31
N ALA A 36 19.84 -20.03 -10.55
CA ALA A 36 18.55 -19.85 -11.21
C ALA A 36 17.75 -21.17 -11.35
N GLU A 37 18.43 -22.31 -11.32
CA GLU A 37 17.78 -23.62 -11.40
C GLU A 37 17.22 -24.10 -10.05
N SER A 38 17.75 -23.62 -8.91
CA SER A 38 17.31 -24.07 -7.57
C SER A 38 16.07 -23.36 -7.02
N VAL A 39 15.65 -22.25 -7.62
CA VAL A 39 14.44 -21.50 -7.25
C VAL A 39 13.52 -21.38 -8.46
N ASP A 40 12.22 -21.58 -8.29
CA ASP A 40 11.25 -21.45 -9.38
C ASP A 40 10.52 -20.10 -9.33
N VAL A 41 10.17 -19.61 -8.14
CA VAL A 41 9.45 -18.34 -7.96
C VAL A 41 9.93 -17.62 -6.70
N VAL A 42 10.10 -16.30 -6.78
CA VAL A 42 10.23 -15.43 -5.61
C VAL A 42 9.02 -14.50 -5.54
N THR A 43 8.28 -14.51 -4.44
CA THR A 43 7.16 -13.59 -4.22
C THR A 43 7.65 -12.31 -3.56
N CYS A 44 7.52 -11.19 -4.26
CA CYS A 44 7.90 -9.85 -3.81
C CYS A 44 6.64 -9.05 -3.46
N ALA A 45 6.77 -8.02 -2.63
CA ALA A 45 5.61 -7.23 -2.23
C ALA A 45 5.95 -5.80 -1.79
N THR A 46 4.95 -4.94 -1.83
CA THR A 46 4.98 -3.61 -1.24
C THR A 46 3.64 -3.30 -0.59
N CYS A 47 3.67 -2.52 0.50
CA CYS A 47 2.51 -1.99 1.19
C CYS A 47 2.84 -0.54 1.57
N ALA A 48 2.17 0.42 0.95
CA ALA A 48 2.54 1.83 1.01
C ALA A 48 1.33 2.74 0.81
N ILE A 49 1.53 4.03 1.03
CA ILE A 49 0.57 5.04 0.59
C ILE A 49 0.64 5.17 -0.94
N MET A 50 -0.50 4.98 -1.61
CA MET A 50 -0.62 4.99 -3.07
C MET A 50 -1.80 5.88 -3.50
N SER A 51 -1.51 7.13 -3.88
CA SER A 51 -2.54 8.11 -4.27
C SER A 51 -3.21 7.81 -5.62
N GLY A 52 -2.72 6.84 -6.39
CA GLY A 52 -3.26 6.44 -7.69
C GLY A 52 -4.35 5.37 -7.61
N THR A 53 -5.10 5.27 -6.51
CA THR A 53 -6.10 4.22 -6.27
C THR A 53 -7.53 4.74 -6.42
N ALA A 54 -8.42 3.95 -7.01
CA ALA A 54 -9.84 4.24 -7.15
C ALA A 54 -10.69 2.96 -7.08
N ALA A 55 -11.98 3.13 -6.85
CA ALA A 55 -12.98 2.05 -6.89
C ALA A 55 -14.10 2.37 -7.89
N ILE A 56 -14.59 1.33 -8.55
CA ILE A 56 -15.77 1.35 -9.41
C ILE A 56 -16.82 0.50 -8.70
N LEU A 57 -17.97 1.10 -8.40
CA LEU A 57 -19.04 0.46 -7.63
C LEU A 57 -20.35 0.55 -8.40
N SER A 58 -21.16 -0.51 -8.36
CA SER A 58 -22.57 -0.49 -8.79
C SER A 58 -23.46 -0.70 -7.58
N ILE A 59 -24.25 0.33 -7.26
CA ILE A 59 -24.94 0.44 -5.97
C ILE A 59 -26.45 0.48 -6.19
N PRO A 60 -27.25 -0.43 -5.61
CA PRO A 60 -28.69 -0.27 -5.57
C PRO A 60 -29.05 0.86 -4.58
N VAL A 61 -29.76 1.88 -5.06
CA VAL A 61 -30.10 3.08 -4.28
C VAL A 61 -31.61 3.33 -4.20
N ALA A 62 -32.41 2.72 -5.08
CA ALA A 62 -33.85 2.93 -5.15
C ALA A 62 -34.56 1.74 -5.80
N GLU A 63 -35.89 1.75 -5.77
CA GLU A 63 -36.68 0.81 -6.57
C GLU A 63 -36.61 1.18 -8.07
N ARG A 64 -37.01 0.24 -8.94
CA ARG A 64 -37.05 0.52 -10.39
C ARG A 64 -38.02 1.66 -10.72
N ASN A 65 -37.60 2.52 -11.63
CA ASN A 65 -38.31 3.72 -12.10
C ASN A 65 -38.57 4.80 -11.04
N GLU A 66 -37.89 4.75 -9.88
CA GLU A 66 -38.07 5.77 -8.84
C GLU A 66 -37.38 7.10 -9.21
N PHE A 67 -36.31 7.07 -10.02
CA PHE A 67 -35.62 8.25 -10.52
C PHE A 67 -34.94 7.97 -11.87
N GLU A 68 -34.62 9.02 -12.62
CA GLU A 68 -34.09 8.90 -13.98
C GLU A 68 -32.59 9.17 -14.09
N ARG A 69 -32.01 9.93 -13.16
CA ARG A 69 -30.61 10.37 -13.22
C ARG A 69 -30.05 10.71 -11.85
N ALA A 70 -28.83 10.26 -11.59
CA ALA A 70 -27.99 10.74 -10.50
C ALA A 70 -27.14 11.93 -10.97
N ASP A 71 -27.29 13.10 -10.34
CA ASP A 71 -26.50 14.30 -10.66
C ASP A 71 -25.21 14.34 -9.83
N GLU A 72 -25.32 14.04 -8.53
CA GLU A 72 -24.19 13.97 -7.59
C GLU A 72 -24.39 12.80 -6.63
N VAL A 73 -23.31 12.12 -6.25
CA VAL A 73 -23.35 10.98 -5.32
C VAL A 73 -22.28 11.16 -4.25
N TRP A 74 -22.60 10.77 -3.01
CA TRP A 74 -21.64 10.69 -1.90
C TRP A 74 -21.75 9.35 -1.18
N LEU A 75 -20.60 8.82 -0.75
CA LEU A 75 -20.49 7.61 0.07
C LEU A 75 -19.78 7.98 1.39
N ASN A 76 -20.47 7.88 2.53
CA ASN A 76 -20.00 8.41 3.83
C ASN A 76 -19.47 9.87 3.70
N GLY A 77 -20.16 10.68 2.89
CA GLY A 77 -19.76 12.07 2.61
C GLY A 77 -18.61 12.25 1.61
N ILE A 78 -17.98 11.18 1.12
CA ILE A 78 -16.95 11.25 0.08
C ILE A 78 -17.61 11.37 -1.29
N PRO A 79 -17.24 12.37 -2.12
CA PRO A 79 -17.75 12.48 -3.48
C PRO A 79 -17.47 11.25 -4.33
N ALA A 80 -18.51 10.74 -4.97
CA ALA A 80 -18.49 9.63 -5.91
C ALA A 80 -19.05 10.12 -7.26
N PHE A 81 -18.31 9.90 -8.33
CA PHE A 81 -18.64 10.42 -9.65
C PHE A 81 -19.63 9.47 -10.35
N PRO A 82 -20.90 9.87 -10.58
CA PRO A 82 -21.89 9.01 -11.23
C PRO A 82 -21.51 8.67 -12.67
N GLY A 83 -21.90 7.47 -13.10
CA GLY A 83 -21.47 6.84 -14.36
C GLY A 83 -20.43 5.74 -14.11
N PRO A 84 -19.93 5.07 -15.17
CA PRO A 84 -20.01 5.47 -16.57
C PRO A 84 -21.22 4.93 -17.34
N CYS A 85 -22.09 4.10 -16.75
CA CYS A 85 -23.21 3.47 -17.44
C CYS A 85 -24.57 4.06 -16.98
N PRO A 86 -25.00 5.23 -17.48
CA PRO A 86 -26.25 5.86 -17.02
C PRO A 86 -27.48 5.05 -17.44
N ASN A 87 -28.16 4.46 -16.47
CA ASN A 87 -29.50 3.87 -16.60
C ASN A 87 -30.16 3.73 -15.22
N GLU A 88 -30.24 4.85 -14.50
CA GLU A 88 -30.66 4.91 -13.11
C GLU A 88 -32.12 4.51 -12.88
N ARG A 89 -32.93 4.40 -13.94
CA ARG A 89 -34.27 3.78 -13.88
C ARG A 89 -34.25 2.33 -13.40
N LEU A 90 -33.10 1.66 -13.38
CA LEU A 90 -32.94 0.36 -12.73
C LEU A 90 -32.92 0.44 -11.19
N GLY A 91 -32.88 1.64 -10.61
CA GLY A 91 -32.67 1.84 -9.18
C GLY A 91 -31.21 1.69 -8.77
N ILE A 92 -30.28 1.65 -9.73
CA ILE A 92 -28.85 1.39 -9.55
C ILE A 92 -28.07 2.61 -10.03
N VAL A 93 -26.99 2.96 -9.31
CA VAL A 93 -26.02 3.96 -9.76
C VAL A 93 -24.65 3.33 -9.83
N ASP A 94 -24.01 3.47 -10.99
CA ASP A 94 -22.58 3.22 -11.13
C ASP A 94 -21.81 4.47 -10.70
N VAL A 95 -20.72 4.27 -9.95
CA VAL A 95 -19.86 5.38 -9.53
C VAL A 95 -18.38 5.05 -9.64
N PHE A 96 -17.59 6.08 -9.91
CA PHE A 96 -16.14 6.10 -9.71
C PHE A 96 -15.80 6.87 -8.43
N VAL A 97 -14.98 6.28 -7.55
CA VAL A 97 -14.57 6.91 -6.28
C VAL A 97 -13.06 6.94 -6.21
N TYR A 98 -12.48 8.10 -5.93
CA TYR A 98 -11.02 8.22 -5.80
C TYR A 98 -10.56 7.97 -4.37
N GLY A 99 -9.46 7.24 -4.20
CA GLY A 99 -8.84 6.98 -2.90
C GLY A 99 -8.36 8.25 -2.18
N THR A 100 -8.08 9.31 -2.94
CA THR A 100 -7.69 10.65 -2.47
C THR A 100 -8.88 11.59 -2.26
N ALA A 101 -10.10 11.19 -2.63
CA ALA A 101 -11.29 11.96 -2.29
C ALA A 101 -11.52 11.92 -0.77
N ARG A 102 -12.16 12.95 -0.22
CA ARG A 102 -12.31 13.11 1.23
C ARG A 102 -13.66 13.68 1.60
N ALA A 103 -14.19 13.19 2.73
CA ALA A 103 -15.32 13.83 3.40
C ALA A 103 -14.82 14.96 4.31
N ASN A 104 -13.68 14.74 4.98
CA ASN A 104 -13.04 15.70 5.87
C ASN A 104 -11.54 15.38 6.01
N ASN A 105 -10.85 16.04 6.95
CA ASN A 105 -9.39 15.87 7.12
C ASN A 105 -8.99 14.53 7.77
N LEU A 106 -9.93 13.78 8.34
CA LEU A 106 -9.70 12.51 9.03
C LEU A 106 -10.28 11.30 8.27
N TYR A 107 -11.13 11.53 7.27
CA TYR A 107 -11.83 10.47 6.56
C TYR A 107 -11.85 10.70 5.04
N GLY A 108 -11.44 9.68 4.29
CA GLY A 108 -11.30 9.73 2.83
C GLY A 108 -11.36 8.37 2.16
N GLY A 109 -11.17 8.34 0.84
CA GLY A 109 -11.46 7.19 -0.02
C GLY A 109 -10.80 5.89 0.44
N GLY A 110 -9.54 5.93 0.89
CA GLY A 110 -8.87 4.76 1.45
C GLY A 110 -9.57 4.18 2.70
N HIS A 111 -10.13 5.02 3.56
CA HIS A 111 -10.90 4.58 4.74
C HIS A 111 -12.20 3.90 4.29
N LEU A 112 -12.94 4.56 3.41
CA LEU A 112 -14.18 4.03 2.83
C LEU A 112 -13.97 2.68 2.14
N PHE A 113 -12.89 2.52 1.36
CA PHE A 113 -12.62 1.26 0.68
C PHE A 113 -12.37 0.12 1.67
N ARG A 114 -11.67 0.40 2.78
CA ARG A 114 -11.45 -0.59 3.83
C ARG A 114 -12.75 -0.94 4.54
N GLU A 115 -13.55 0.05 4.92
CA GLU A 115 -14.86 -0.18 5.55
C GLU A 115 -15.79 -1.03 4.67
N ILE A 116 -15.83 -0.78 3.36
CA ILE A 116 -16.55 -1.66 2.41
C ILE A 116 -16.02 -3.09 2.50
N VAL A 117 -14.70 -3.30 2.47
CA VAL A 117 -14.12 -4.65 2.51
C VAL A 117 -14.39 -5.36 3.85
N GLU A 118 -14.34 -4.60 4.97
CA GLU A 118 -14.70 -5.04 6.33
C GLU A 118 -16.19 -5.42 6.45
N GLY A 119 -17.04 -5.01 5.49
CA GLY A 119 -18.47 -5.30 5.48
C GLY A 119 -19.30 -4.28 6.27
N GLU A 120 -18.72 -3.13 6.60
CA GLU A 120 -19.41 -2.05 7.30
C GLU A 120 -20.53 -1.46 6.44
N GLN A 121 -21.57 -0.94 7.10
CA GLN A 121 -22.62 -0.21 6.41
C GLN A 121 -22.14 1.19 6.04
N ILE A 122 -22.26 1.54 4.76
CA ILE A 122 -21.95 2.87 4.24
C ILE A 122 -23.23 3.62 3.89
N GLU A 123 -23.27 4.92 4.19
CA GLU A 123 -24.31 5.84 3.78
C GLU A 123 -24.10 6.27 2.33
N VAL A 124 -25.10 6.06 1.49
CA VAL A 124 -25.15 6.47 0.09
C VAL A 124 -26.15 7.60 -0.03
N LYS A 125 -25.70 8.75 -0.51
CA LYS A 125 -26.54 9.92 -0.79
C LYS A 125 -26.49 10.22 -2.28
N VAL A 126 -27.65 10.21 -2.93
CA VAL A 126 -27.80 10.52 -4.35
C VAL A 126 -28.65 11.78 -4.48
N LYS A 127 -28.07 12.83 -5.05
CA LYS A 127 -28.81 14.01 -5.45
C LYS A 127 -29.29 13.82 -6.89
N THR A 128 -30.58 14.01 -7.08
CA THR A 128 -31.26 14.00 -8.37
C THR A 128 -31.73 15.41 -8.70
N ASN A 129 -32.44 15.58 -9.81
CA ASN A 129 -32.95 16.88 -10.25
C ASN A 129 -34.00 17.48 -9.30
N ASP A 130 -34.75 16.64 -8.58
CA ASP A 130 -35.89 17.08 -7.75
C ASP A 130 -35.79 16.67 -6.26
N ARG A 131 -34.99 15.66 -5.92
CA ARG A 131 -34.86 15.17 -4.54
C ARG A 131 -33.49 14.57 -4.19
N ILE A 132 -33.33 14.22 -2.91
CA ILE A 132 -32.20 13.48 -2.38
C ILE A 132 -32.68 12.09 -1.96
N ILE A 133 -31.95 11.06 -2.38
CA ILE A 133 -32.17 9.67 -1.99
C ILE A 133 -31.05 9.29 -1.01
N GLU A 134 -31.42 8.74 0.14
CA GLU A 134 -30.48 8.27 1.16
C GLU A 134 -30.71 6.77 1.45
N ARG A 135 -29.62 6.00 1.43
CA ARG A 135 -29.61 4.57 1.70
C ARG A 135 -28.40 4.17 2.52
N LYS A 136 -28.54 3.08 3.26
CA LYS A 136 -27.40 2.37 3.83
C LYS A 136 -27.24 1.07 3.08
N VAL A 137 -26.02 0.79 2.62
CA VAL A 137 -25.67 -0.43 1.91
C VAL A 137 -24.43 -1.05 2.56
N SER A 138 -24.36 -2.36 2.63
CA SER A 138 -23.11 -3.07 2.93
C SER A 138 -22.48 -3.62 1.66
N LYS A 139 -21.33 -4.27 1.80
CA LYS A 139 -20.65 -4.96 0.68
C LYS A 139 -21.57 -5.95 -0.04
N GLU A 140 -22.41 -6.66 0.71
CA GLU A 140 -23.30 -7.70 0.21
C GLU A 140 -24.42 -7.15 -0.69
N ASP A 141 -24.78 -5.88 -0.53
CA ASP A 141 -25.78 -5.20 -1.35
C ASP A 141 -25.21 -4.71 -2.69
N LEU A 142 -23.89 -4.49 -2.77
CA LEU A 142 -23.24 -4.02 -3.99
C LEU A 142 -23.40 -5.06 -5.10
N LEU A 143 -23.71 -4.60 -6.31
CA LEU A 143 -23.82 -5.46 -7.50
C LEU A 143 -22.47 -5.64 -8.21
N PHE A 144 -21.55 -4.71 -7.99
CA PHE A 144 -20.21 -4.72 -8.51
C PHE A 144 -19.31 -3.88 -7.62
N ALA A 145 -18.10 -4.37 -7.34
CA ALA A 145 -17.08 -3.63 -6.62
C ALA A 145 -15.68 -4.02 -7.12
N ARG A 146 -14.98 -3.09 -7.76
CA ARG A 146 -13.65 -3.32 -8.33
C ARG A 146 -12.71 -2.17 -8.00
N MET A 147 -11.52 -2.52 -7.54
CA MET A 147 -10.44 -1.55 -7.38
C MET A 147 -9.64 -1.46 -8.67
N ILE A 148 -9.22 -0.24 -8.99
CA ILE A 148 -8.25 0.06 -10.04
C ILE A 148 -7.20 1.00 -9.48
N THR A 149 -5.94 0.73 -9.79
CA THR A 149 -4.87 1.70 -9.58
C THR A 149 -4.38 2.20 -10.93
N THR A 150 -4.17 3.51 -11.05
CA THR A 150 -3.50 4.13 -12.19
C THR A 150 -2.02 4.34 -11.92
N ARG A 151 -1.55 4.13 -10.68
CA ARG A 151 -0.16 4.33 -10.26
C ARG A 151 0.10 3.60 -8.94
N SER A 152 0.86 2.51 -8.99
CA SER A 152 1.10 1.64 -7.84
C SER A 152 2.39 0.83 -7.98
N ALA A 153 2.81 0.14 -6.91
CA ALA A 153 4.06 -0.64 -6.90
C ALA A 153 5.27 0.15 -7.43
N PHE A 154 5.48 1.37 -6.94
CA PHE A 154 6.65 2.17 -7.29
C PHE A 154 7.93 1.40 -6.99
N LYS A 155 8.89 1.37 -7.93
CA LYS A 155 10.22 0.76 -7.72
C LYS A 155 10.87 1.26 -6.43
N ASN A 156 11.08 2.57 -6.35
CA ASN A 156 11.46 3.27 -5.14
C ASN A 156 10.83 4.68 -5.10
N TYR A 157 11.02 5.38 -3.99
CA TYR A 157 10.58 6.76 -3.83
C TYR A 157 11.65 7.59 -3.13
N MET A 158 11.24 8.65 -2.45
CA MET A 158 12.15 9.60 -1.79
C MET A 158 11.89 9.66 -0.30
N ALA A 159 12.86 10.21 0.40
CA ALA A 159 12.70 10.69 1.76
C ALA A 159 12.61 12.21 1.78
N PHE A 160 11.91 12.77 2.76
CA PHE A 160 11.70 14.22 2.87
C PHE A 160 12.14 14.75 4.22
N VAL A 161 12.86 15.86 4.18
CA VAL A 161 13.26 16.66 5.35
C VAL A 161 12.81 18.11 5.18
N ASN A 162 12.65 18.81 6.30
CA ASN A 162 12.48 20.25 6.31
C ASN A 162 13.84 20.90 6.66
N PRO A 163 14.54 21.54 5.70
CA PRO A 163 15.83 22.18 5.97
C PRO A 163 15.67 23.58 6.58
N GLU A 164 14.47 24.15 6.59
CA GLU A 164 14.16 25.46 7.15
C GLU A 164 13.76 25.37 8.63
N GLU A 165 13.80 26.49 9.35
CA GLU A 165 13.24 26.58 10.71
C GLU A 165 11.71 26.44 10.71
N GLY A 166 11.15 25.89 11.77
CA GLY A 166 9.70 25.75 11.95
C GLY A 166 9.15 24.39 11.53
N GLU A 167 7.87 24.36 11.13
CA GLU A 167 7.12 23.14 10.84
C GLU A 167 6.29 23.30 9.56
N VAL A 168 6.29 22.28 8.70
CA VAL A 168 5.55 22.29 7.44
C VAL A 168 4.61 21.11 7.33
N GLY A 169 3.31 21.39 7.18
CA GLY A 169 2.31 20.38 6.91
C GLY A 169 2.47 19.81 5.50
N SER A 170 2.48 18.50 5.37
CA SER A 170 2.54 17.80 4.09
C SER A 170 1.85 16.43 4.15
N ILE A 171 1.63 15.83 2.98
CA ILE A 171 1.21 14.42 2.88
C ILE A 171 2.30 13.43 3.33
N PHE A 172 3.51 13.91 3.64
CA PHE A 172 4.65 13.14 4.13
C PHE A 172 4.84 13.25 5.65
N SER A 173 3.89 13.85 6.37
CA SER A 173 3.92 14.01 7.83
C SER A 173 2.54 13.84 8.44
N VAL A 174 2.46 13.37 9.69
CA VAL A 174 1.17 13.18 10.40
C VAL A 174 0.72 14.44 11.11
N SER A 175 1.63 15.17 11.76
CA SER A 175 1.36 16.45 12.43
C SER A 175 1.98 17.65 11.69
N GLY A 176 3.07 17.43 10.98
CA GLY A 176 3.88 18.44 10.30
C GLY A 176 5.36 18.05 10.40
N LEU A 177 6.18 18.42 9.41
CA LEU A 177 7.59 18.04 9.35
C LEU A 177 8.45 19.13 9.99
N LYS A 178 9.10 18.81 11.11
CA LYS A 178 9.89 19.75 11.92
C LYS A 178 11.27 19.98 11.35
N GLY A 179 11.65 21.25 11.29
CA GLY A 179 12.96 21.67 10.83
C GLY A 179 13.75 22.47 11.88
N PRO A 180 15.02 22.76 11.58
CA PRO A 180 15.76 22.31 10.40
C PRO A 180 16.35 20.92 10.67
N TYR A 181 16.08 19.95 9.80
CA TYR A 181 16.61 18.57 9.85
C TYR A 181 16.38 17.85 11.20
N LYS A 182 15.22 18.07 11.85
CA LYS A 182 14.90 17.42 13.13
C LYS A 182 14.34 16.02 12.94
N GLU A 183 13.78 15.74 11.77
CA GLU A 183 13.17 14.47 11.42
C GLU A 183 13.13 14.27 9.90
N ILE A 184 12.99 13.01 9.50
CA ILE A 184 12.86 12.59 8.10
C ILE A 184 11.69 11.61 7.97
N SER A 185 10.93 11.78 6.89
CA SER A 185 9.90 10.82 6.48
C SER A 185 10.39 10.01 5.28
N VAL A 186 10.05 8.73 5.21
CA VAL A 186 10.54 7.81 4.18
C VAL A 186 9.39 7.02 3.56
N THR A 187 9.46 6.77 2.25
CA THR A 187 8.54 5.87 1.54
C THR A 187 9.33 4.80 0.79
N GLY A 188 8.85 3.56 0.79
CA GLY A 188 9.32 2.45 -0.04
C GLY A 188 9.68 1.20 0.77
N SER A 189 9.59 0.04 0.11
CA SER A 189 9.79 -1.27 0.73
C SER A 189 11.22 -1.81 0.64
N GLY A 190 12.12 -1.10 -0.05
CA GLY A 190 13.51 -1.53 -0.22
C GLY A 190 13.63 -2.82 -1.04
N GLU A 191 14.52 -3.71 -0.62
CA GLU A 191 14.91 -4.93 -1.35
C GLU A 191 13.79 -5.94 -1.63
N ILE A 192 12.63 -5.83 -0.97
CA ILE A 192 11.49 -6.73 -1.21
C ILE A 192 10.52 -6.20 -2.26
N ASN A 193 10.72 -4.98 -2.75
CA ASN A 193 9.84 -4.33 -3.72
C ASN A 193 9.80 -5.13 -5.04
N PRO A 194 8.62 -5.40 -5.62
CA PRO A 194 8.50 -6.12 -6.89
C PRO A 194 9.36 -5.56 -8.03
N LEU A 195 9.39 -4.25 -8.19
CA LEU A 195 10.09 -3.59 -9.30
C LEU A 195 11.56 -3.28 -9.01
N GLU A 196 12.02 -3.48 -7.77
CA GLU A 196 13.48 -3.60 -7.52
C GLU A 196 13.97 -5.00 -7.87
N ASN A 197 13.10 -6.01 -7.74
CA ASN A 197 13.42 -7.43 -8.01
C ASN A 197 13.21 -7.83 -9.49
N ASP A 198 12.38 -7.09 -10.23
CA ASP A 198 12.26 -7.17 -11.69
C ASP A 198 12.32 -5.77 -12.33
N PRO A 199 13.49 -5.10 -12.26
CA PRO A 199 13.64 -3.69 -12.63
C PRO A 199 13.49 -3.41 -14.12
N LEU A 200 13.63 -4.44 -14.96
CA LEU A 200 13.49 -4.37 -16.41
C LEU A 200 12.16 -4.98 -16.90
N LEU A 201 11.24 -5.28 -15.98
CA LEU A 201 9.90 -5.80 -16.28
C LEU A 201 9.93 -7.06 -17.17
N LYS A 202 10.93 -7.93 -16.98
CA LYS A 202 11.13 -9.15 -17.79
C LYS A 202 10.05 -10.20 -17.55
N THR A 203 9.45 -10.18 -16.37
CA THR A 203 8.42 -11.13 -15.95
C THR A 203 7.07 -10.45 -15.71
N ILE A 204 7.06 -9.12 -15.58
CA ILE A 204 5.88 -8.31 -15.28
C ILE A 204 5.43 -7.57 -16.53
N GLY A 205 4.32 -8.01 -17.12
CA GLY A 205 3.65 -7.30 -18.20
C GLY A 205 2.11 -7.25 -18.08
N ILE A 206 1.42 -6.78 -19.11
CA ILE A 206 -0.05 -6.78 -19.17
C ILE A 206 -0.56 -8.22 -19.00
N GLY A 207 -1.57 -8.43 -18.16
CA GLY A 207 -2.13 -9.75 -17.88
C GLY A 207 -1.33 -10.58 -16.86
N THR A 208 -0.23 -10.06 -16.32
CA THR A 208 0.47 -10.70 -15.19
C THR A 208 -0.48 -10.76 -14.00
N ARG A 209 -0.71 -11.98 -13.52
CA ARG A 209 -1.54 -12.25 -12.34
C ARG A 209 -0.72 -11.89 -11.11
N ILE A 210 -1.32 -11.07 -10.25
CA ILE A 210 -0.70 -10.53 -9.04
C ILE A 210 -1.68 -10.62 -7.88
N MET A 211 -1.26 -10.20 -6.69
CA MET A 211 -2.14 -10.02 -5.54
C MET A 211 -2.24 -8.53 -5.20
N VAL A 212 -3.46 -8.02 -5.05
CA VAL A 212 -3.76 -6.61 -4.72
C VAL A 212 -4.62 -6.60 -3.47
N ASN A 213 -4.11 -6.04 -2.37
CA ASN A 213 -4.77 -6.06 -1.06
C ASN A 213 -5.32 -7.44 -0.67
N GLY A 214 -4.53 -8.51 -0.88
CA GLY A 214 -4.93 -9.89 -0.59
C GLY A 214 -5.79 -10.58 -1.66
N ALA A 215 -6.39 -9.85 -2.59
CA ALA A 215 -7.18 -10.42 -3.70
C ALA A 215 -6.31 -10.77 -4.91
N THR A 216 -6.72 -11.77 -5.70
CA THR A 216 -6.15 -11.94 -7.05
C THR A 216 -6.49 -10.71 -7.90
N GLY A 217 -5.48 -10.16 -8.57
CA GLY A 217 -5.61 -9.06 -9.52
C GLY A 217 -4.71 -9.25 -10.73
N TYR A 218 -4.71 -8.25 -11.60
CA TYR A 218 -3.93 -8.26 -12.84
C TYR A 218 -3.29 -6.91 -13.10
N VAL A 219 -2.08 -6.95 -13.65
CA VAL A 219 -1.45 -5.78 -14.28
C VAL A 219 -2.19 -5.47 -15.57
N ILE A 220 -2.64 -4.21 -15.71
CA ILE A 220 -3.39 -3.74 -16.89
C ILE A 220 -2.56 -2.78 -17.75
N GLY A 221 -1.35 -2.43 -17.32
CA GLY A 221 -0.47 -1.53 -18.05
C GLY A 221 0.58 -0.89 -17.16
N GLU A 222 1.35 0.02 -17.75
CA GLU A 222 2.18 0.95 -16.99
C GLU A 222 1.29 1.91 -16.19
N GLY A 223 1.75 2.28 -15.00
CA GLY A 223 1.09 3.35 -14.27
C GLY A 223 1.48 4.74 -14.80
N THR A 224 0.66 5.72 -14.47
CA THR A 224 0.89 7.13 -14.82
C THR A 224 2.27 7.59 -14.33
N ARG A 225 2.98 8.36 -15.15
CA ARG A 225 4.35 8.84 -14.87
C ARG A 225 5.39 7.71 -14.70
N SER A 226 5.10 6.50 -15.20
CA SER A 226 6.10 5.45 -15.33
C SER A 226 7.19 5.88 -16.33
N SER A 227 8.44 5.52 -16.03
CA SER A 227 9.60 5.70 -16.90
C SER A 227 10.50 4.47 -16.82
N GLU A 228 11.59 4.40 -17.60
CA GLU A 228 12.52 3.27 -17.56
C GLU A 228 13.29 3.22 -16.24
N GLU A 229 13.71 4.39 -15.76
CA GLU A 229 14.40 4.50 -14.48
C GLU A 229 13.47 4.30 -13.28
N LYS A 230 12.19 4.70 -13.41
CA LYS A 230 11.20 4.69 -12.31
C LYS A 230 9.89 4.02 -12.76
N PRO A 231 9.91 2.71 -13.05
CA PRO A 231 8.72 1.99 -13.45
C PRO A 231 7.71 1.94 -12.30
N ASN A 232 6.43 1.88 -12.65
CA ASN A 232 5.32 1.61 -11.74
C ASN A 232 4.14 1.01 -12.53
N LEU A 233 3.21 0.39 -11.83
CA LEU A 233 2.14 -0.43 -12.43
C LEU A 233 0.77 0.21 -12.31
N SER A 234 -0.06 -0.04 -13.31
CA SER A 234 -1.52 0.10 -13.28
C SER A 234 -2.13 -1.28 -13.09
N VAL A 235 -3.02 -1.46 -12.11
CA VAL A 235 -3.57 -2.78 -11.77
C VAL A 235 -5.07 -2.74 -11.50
N THR A 236 -5.72 -3.90 -11.56
CA THR A 236 -7.13 -4.05 -11.14
C THR A 236 -7.37 -5.34 -10.39
N ALA A 237 -8.30 -5.31 -9.43
CA ALA A 237 -8.69 -6.47 -8.63
C ALA A 237 -10.12 -6.35 -8.10
N ASP A 238 -10.72 -7.52 -7.81
CA ASP A 238 -12.06 -7.63 -7.22
C ASP A 238 -12.02 -7.28 -5.73
N MET A 239 -12.85 -6.30 -5.32
CA MET A 239 -12.92 -5.86 -3.91
C MET A 239 -13.61 -6.89 -3.00
N TYR A 240 -14.49 -7.76 -3.51
CA TYR A 240 -15.15 -8.79 -2.70
C TYR A 240 -14.16 -9.83 -2.15
N LYS A 241 -13.00 -9.96 -2.79
CA LYS A 241 -11.94 -10.92 -2.43
C LYS A 241 -10.77 -10.26 -1.70
N MET A 242 -10.84 -8.95 -1.45
CA MET A 242 -9.80 -8.22 -0.73
C MET A 242 -9.82 -8.53 0.76
N ASP A 243 -8.69 -8.24 1.37
CA ASP A 243 -8.44 -8.40 2.79
C ASP A 243 -8.11 -7.02 3.38
N ALA A 244 -8.94 -6.59 4.33
CA ALA A 244 -8.94 -5.24 4.87
C ALA A 244 -7.62 -4.88 5.59
N GLU A 245 -6.85 -5.87 6.04
CA GLU A 245 -5.57 -5.65 6.72
C GLU A 245 -4.51 -5.02 5.82
N PHE A 246 -4.64 -5.23 4.51
CA PHE A 246 -3.67 -4.85 3.48
C PHE A 246 -4.01 -3.53 2.76
N MET A 247 -5.02 -2.81 3.25
CA MET A 247 -5.50 -1.54 2.70
C MET A 247 -6.06 -0.63 3.79
N GLY A 248 -6.46 0.59 3.41
CA GLY A 248 -7.05 1.54 4.34
C GLY A 248 -6.76 2.99 4.00
N GLY A 249 -7.14 3.85 4.92
CA GLY A 249 -6.77 5.26 4.88
C GLY A 249 -5.55 5.54 5.75
N PHE A 250 -4.82 6.59 5.40
CA PHE A 250 -3.69 7.10 6.17
C PHE A 250 -3.84 8.61 6.34
N ILE A 251 -4.13 9.06 7.56
CA ILE A 251 -4.32 10.47 7.88
C ILE A 251 -2.97 11.17 7.93
N THR A 252 -2.80 12.21 7.12
CA THR A 252 -1.62 13.09 7.13
C THR A 252 -2.00 14.47 7.66
N SER A 253 -1.02 15.34 7.86
CA SER A 253 -1.24 16.74 8.25
C SER A 253 -1.95 17.58 7.19
N LYS A 254 -2.12 17.08 5.96
CA LYS A 254 -2.81 17.78 4.85
C LYS A 254 -4.09 17.11 4.37
N SER A 255 -4.10 15.78 4.32
CA SER A 255 -5.21 14.99 3.78
C SER A 255 -5.14 13.54 4.23
N PRO A 256 -6.28 12.84 4.29
CA PRO A 256 -6.28 11.39 4.27
C PRO A 256 -5.79 10.90 2.90
N GLU A 257 -4.90 9.92 2.90
CA GLU A 257 -4.38 9.24 1.72
C GLU A 257 -4.81 7.76 1.73
N CYS A 258 -4.57 7.05 0.62
CA CYS A 258 -4.96 5.64 0.47
C CYS A 258 -3.75 4.73 0.67
N ILE A 259 -3.90 3.70 1.50
CA ILE A 259 -2.97 2.57 1.61
C ILE A 259 -3.39 1.53 0.56
N THR A 260 -2.42 1.02 -0.18
CA THR A 260 -2.62 -0.10 -1.10
C THR A 260 -1.37 -0.97 -1.07
N SER A 261 -1.56 -2.26 -1.27
CA SER A 261 -0.49 -3.23 -1.27
C SER A 261 -0.59 -4.14 -2.48
N ILE A 262 0.58 -4.53 -2.97
CA ILE A 262 0.73 -5.33 -4.18
C ILE A 262 1.81 -6.36 -3.93
N ALA A 263 1.49 -7.63 -4.18
CA ALA A 263 2.47 -8.71 -4.26
C ALA A 263 2.51 -9.29 -5.67
N VAL A 264 3.71 -9.60 -6.14
CA VAL A 264 3.98 -10.07 -7.48
C VAL A 264 4.83 -11.34 -7.39
N PRO A 265 4.46 -12.42 -8.08
CA PRO A 265 5.35 -13.56 -8.23
C PRO A 265 6.36 -13.27 -9.34
N VAL A 266 7.65 -13.29 -9.01
CA VAL A 266 8.75 -13.16 -9.97
C VAL A 266 9.25 -14.56 -10.32
N PRO A 267 8.85 -15.14 -11.48
CA PRO A 267 9.33 -16.45 -11.91
C PRO A 267 10.79 -16.37 -12.34
N VAL A 268 11.60 -17.32 -11.88
CA VAL A 268 13.03 -17.39 -12.22
C VAL A 268 13.20 -18.07 -13.58
N ILE A 269 13.00 -17.29 -14.65
CA ILE A 269 13.02 -17.77 -16.04
C ILE A 269 14.39 -17.62 -16.71
N SER A 270 15.27 -16.79 -16.16
CA SER A 270 16.63 -16.55 -16.67
C SER A 270 17.62 -16.23 -15.54
N GLU A 271 18.91 -16.34 -15.84
CA GLU A 271 19.99 -15.92 -14.93
C GLU A 271 19.95 -14.41 -14.64
N GLU A 272 19.50 -13.60 -15.61
CA GLU A 272 19.34 -12.15 -15.42
C GLU A 272 18.26 -11.84 -14.37
N VAL A 273 17.10 -12.50 -14.45
CA VAL A 273 16.04 -12.39 -13.43
C VAL A 273 16.55 -12.86 -12.07
N PHE A 274 17.24 -14.01 -12.02
CA PHE A 274 17.86 -14.51 -10.80
C PHE A 274 18.87 -13.53 -10.19
N SER A 275 19.67 -12.87 -11.02
CA SER A 275 20.64 -11.86 -10.58
C SER A 275 19.95 -10.63 -10.02
N ASN A 276 18.88 -10.14 -10.66
CA ASN A 276 18.12 -8.99 -10.17
C ASN A 276 17.48 -9.26 -8.81
N LEU A 277 17.03 -10.50 -8.58
CA LEU A 277 16.51 -10.94 -7.28
C LEU A 277 17.53 -10.84 -6.14
N LYS A 278 18.83 -10.65 -6.41
CA LYS A 278 19.85 -10.51 -5.36
C LYS A 278 20.02 -9.09 -4.81
N ILE A 279 19.31 -8.10 -5.37
CA ILE A 279 19.38 -6.70 -4.91
C ILE A 279 19.18 -6.59 -3.39
N MET A 280 20.04 -5.86 -2.70
CA MET A 280 19.93 -5.63 -1.25
C MET A 280 19.58 -4.18 -0.92
N ASP A 281 19.07 -3.95 0.29
CA ASP A 281 18.69 -2.62 0.77
C ASP A 281 19.83 -1.59 0.68
N GLU A 282 21.07 -2.05 0.82
CA GLU A 282 22.30 -1.26 0.67
C GLU A 282 22.48 -0.71 -0.75
N GLU A 283 21.94 -1.40 -1.75
CA GLU A 283 22.02 -1.08 -3.17
C GLU A 283 20.79 -0.30 -3.66
N VAL A 284 19.66 -0.39 -2.95
CA VAL A 284 18.46 0.36 -3.31
C VAL A 284 18.61 1.83 -2.89
N LYS A 285 18.70 2.71 -3.88
CA LYS A 285 18.88 4.16 -3.68
C LYS A 285 17.66 4.80 -3.02
N LEU A 286 17.93 5.70 -2.07
CA LEU A 286 16.95 6.56 -1.41
C LEU A 286 17.35 8.03 -1.55
N PRO A 287 16.83 8.74 -2.57
CA PRO A 287 17.03 10.18 -2.70
C PRO A 287 16.35 10.93 -1.56
N ILE A 288 17.00 11.97 -1.03
CA ILE A 288 16.49 12.82 0.04
C ILE A 288 16.26 14.21 -0.52
N ALA A 289 15.03 14.69 -0.40
CA ALA A 289 14.57 15.94 -0.95
C ALA A 289 14.14 16.92 0.15
N ASP A 290 14.28 18.21 -0.16
CA ASP A 290 13.61 19.25 0.60
C ASP A 290 12.10 19.11 0.37
N ILE A 291 11.32 19.14 1.44
CA ILE A 291 9.86 19.06 1.38
C ILE A 291 9.20 20.23 0.63
N HIS A 292 9.86 21.39 0.54
CA HIS A 292 9.31 22.61 -0.07
C HIS A 292 9.31 22.57 -1.60
N ASP A 293 10.43 22.18 -2.21
CA ASP A 293 10.57 22.10 -3.68
C ASP A 293 10.54 20.66 -4.22
N ARG A 294 10.71 19.66 -3.34
CA ARG A 294 10.78 18.22 -3.63
C ARG A 294 11.94 17.85 -4.57
N ILE A 295 13.00 18.65 -4.59
CA ILE A 295 14.20 18.40 -5.37
C ILE A 295 15.20 17.64 -4.48
N PRO A 296 15.64 16.44 -4.89
CA PRO A 296 16.68 15.71 -4.17
C PRO A 296 18.01 16.47 -4.16
N PHE A 297 18.65 16.55 -2.99
CA PHE A 297 19.96 17.21 -2.83
C PHE A 297 21.03 16.31 -2.20
N VAL A 298 20.64 15.14 -1.68
CA VAL A 298 21.55 14.10 -1.16
C VAL A 298 20.93 12.73 -1.38
N GLU A 299 21.76 11.67 -1.39
CA GLU A 299 21.35 10.28 -1.58
C GLU A 299 21.78 9.43 -0.39
N SER A 300 20.91 8.52 0.04
CA SER A 300 21.18 7.42 0.98
C SER A 300 20.70 6.11 0.33
N ASN A 301 20.48 5.07 1.13
CA ASN A 301 19.90 3.81 0.67
C ASN A 301 18.86 3.27 1.68
N TYR A 302 18.12 2.25 1.27
CA TYR A 302 17.09 1.66 2.12
C TYR A 302 17.64 0.88 3.31
N ALA A 303 18.96 0.61 3.37
CA ALA A 303 19.56 -0.04 4.54
C ALA A 303 19.42 0.83 5.80
N ALA A 304 19.53 2.16 5.66
CA ALA A 304 19.28 3.09 6.77
C ALA A 304 17.84 3.04 7.30
N VAL A 305 16.91 2.51 6.51
CA VAL A 305 15.48 2.41 6.83
C VAL A 305 15.14 1.05 7.41
N TRP A 306 15.69 -0.04 6.85
CA TRP A 306 15.20 -1.39 7.12
C TRP A 306 16.22 -2.34 7.76
N GLN A 307 17.53 -2.06 7.66
CA GLN A 307 18.55 -2.94 8.22
C GLN A 307 18.85 -2.59 9.68
N ASN A 308 18.86 -3.60 10.55
CA ASN A 308 19.02 -3.44 12.00
C ASN A 308 17.98 -2.48 12.64
N THR A 309 16.76 -2.49 12.09
CA THR A 309 15.63 -1.68 12.56
C THR A 309 14.43 -2.58 12.84
N ASP A 310 13.48 -2.11 13.63
CA ASP A 310 12.27 -2.86 13.94
C ASP A 310 11.26 -2.71 12.79
N LEU A 311 10.66 -3.81 12.33
CA LEU A 311 9.61 -3.80 11.30
C LEU A 311 8.22 -3.51 11.87
N GLU A 312 8.05 -3.73 13.18
CA GLU A 312 6.79 -3.64 13.90
C GLU A 312 6.94 -2.76 15.13
N ILE A 313 5.88 -2.00 15.44
CA ILE A 313 5.85 -1.18 16.64
C ILE A 313 5.31 -2.00 17.79
N GLN A 314 6.01 -1.94 18.92
CA GLN A 314 5.57 -2.56 20.15
C GLN A 314 4.83 -1.55 21.02
N PHE A 315 3.66 -1.94 21.51
CA PHE A 315 2.90 -1.20 22.51
C PHE A 315 2.92 -1.94 23.84
N ASP A 316 3.28 -1.25 24.91
CA ASP A 316 3.43 -1.83 26.24
C ASP A 316 2.41 -1.20 27.21
N PHE A 317 1.30 -1.92 27.43
CA PHE A 317 0.22 -1.47 28.32
C PHE A 317 0.60 -1.64 29.80
N ASP A 318 1.34 -2.70 30.15
CA ASP A 318 1.55 -3.13 31.54
C ASP A 318 2.82 -2.55 32.20
N ALA A 319 3.77 -1.99 31.45
CA ALA A 319 4.98 -1.41 32.02
C ALA A 319 4.80 -0.02 32.68
N HIS A 320 3.58 0.40 33.00
CA HIS A 320 3.28 1.70 33.64
C HIS A 320 3.74 2.92 32.81
N LYS A 321 4.05 2.72 31.52
CA LYS A 321 4.49 3.80 30.62
C LYS A 321 3.33 4.56 30.00
N CYS A 322 2.19 3.90 29.78
CA CYS A 322 0.98 4.62 29.41
C CYS A 322 0.36 5.24 30.67
N VAL A 323 0.59 6.54 30.89
CA VAL A 323 0.08 7.25 32.07
C VAL A 323 -1.37 7.73 31.91
N GLN A 324 -2.05 7.33 30.83
CA GLN A 324 -3.41 7.76 30.52
C GLN A 324 -3.54 9.30 30.51
N CYS A 325 -2.63 9.98 29.80
CA CYS A 325 -2.59 11.45 29.71
C CYS A 325 -3.97 12.03 29.38
N ASP A 326 -4.31 13.21 29.91
CA ASP A 326 -5.57 13.90 29.61
C ASP A 326 -5.75 14.15 28.11
N VAL A 327 -4.65 14.56 27.45
CA VAL A 327 -4.54 14.71 25.99
C VAL A 327 -3.46 13.76 25.48
N CYS A 328 -3.84 12.82 24.61
CA CYS A 328 -2.92 11.85 24.03
C CYS A 328 -2.66 12.18 22.54
N ASP A 329 -1.45 12.67 22.23
CA ASP A 329 -1.07 12.98 20.85
C ASP A 329 -1.04 11.74 19.95
N VAL A 330 -0.76 10.54 20.50
CA VAL A 330 -0.83 9.30 19.73
C VAL A 330 -2.26 9.02 19.28
N GLU A 331 -3.25 9.09 20.17
CA GLU A 331 -4.67 8.91 19.82
C GLU A 331 -5.12 9.96 18.80
N LYS A 332 -4.65 11.21 18.94
CA LYS A 332 -4.99 12.31 18.04
C LYS A 332 -4.39 12.18 16.64
N TYR A 333 -3.16 11.70 16.52
CA TYR A 333 -2.39 11.71 15.27
C TYR A 333 -2.05 10.31 14.74
N CYS A 334 -2.57 9.22 15.32
CA CYS A 334 -2.41 7.88 14.76
C CYS A 334 -3.05 7.84 13.36
N PRO A 335 -2.25 7.67 12.29
CA PRO A 335 -2.72 7.89 10.93
C PRO A 335 -3.74 6.86 10.47
N THR A 336 -3.76 5.66 11.08
CA THR A 336 -4.72 4.60 10.77
C THR A 336 -5.76 4.38 11.86
N THR A 337 -5.82 5.26 12.86
CA THR A 337 -6.70 5.10 14.04
C THR A 337 -6.52 3.77 14.77
N ALA A 338 -5.32 3.17 14.66
CA ALA A 338 -4.96 1.90 15.26
C ALA A 338 -4.75 1.98 16.78
N PHE A 339 -4.86 3.15 17.38
CA PHE A 339 -4.77 3.31 18.82
C PHE A 339 -5.84 4.27 19.31
N SER A 340 -6.54 3.87 20.38
CA SER A 340 -7.28 4.79 21.23
C SER A 340 -7.09 4.39 22.68
N ARG A 341 -7.18 5.35 23.61
CA ARG A 341 -7.13 5.07 25.05
C ARG A 341 -8.27 4.15 25.49
N SER A 342 -9.42 4.25 24.82
CA SER A 342 -10.62 3.48 25.12
C SER A 342 -10.60 2.04 24.61
N LYS A 343 -9.93 1.77 23.48
CA LYS A 343 -9.92 0.46 22.82
C LYS A 343 -8.56 -0.24 22.87
N GLY A 344 -7.50 0.48 23.23
CA GLY A 344 -6.13 -0.03 23.19
C GLY A 344 -5.51 0.08 21.80
N PHE A 345 -4.54 -0.81 21.55
CA PHE A 345 -3.78 -0.89 20.30
C PHE A 345 -4.31 -2.02 19.42
N ASP A 346 -4.68 -1.69 18.19
CA ASP A 346 -5.18 -2.60 17.17
C ASP A 346 -4.05 -2.92 16.17
N GLU A 347 -3.45 -4.10 16.33
CA GLU A 347 -2.36 -4.58 15.49
C GLU A 347 -2.77 -4.76 14.03
N HIS A 348 -4.02 -5.16 13.77
CA HIS A 348 -4.56 -5.37 12.42
C HIS A 348 -4.75 -4.04 11.66
N ARG A 349 -5.04 -2.95 12.38
CA ARG A 349 -5.08 -1.57 11.84
C ARG A 349 -3.73 -0.87 11.83
N CYS A 350 -2.77 -1.29 12.66
CA CYS A 350 -1.47 -0.64 12.73
C CYS A 350 -0.76 -0.66 11.37
N PHE A 351 -0.18 0.47 10.99
CA PHE A 351 0.62 0.59 9.77
C PHE A 351 2.12 0.53 10.01
N ASN A 352 2.56 0.31 11.25
CA ASN A 352 3.98 0.30 11.64
C ASN A 352 4.77 1.53 11.14
N CYS A 353 4.09 2.68 11.01
CA CYS A 353 4.68 3.90 10.50
C CYS A 353 5.65 4.56 11.50
N GLY A 354 5.50 4.22 12.78
CA GLY A 354 6.34 4.67 13.88
C GLY A 354 6.08 6.09 14.41
N ALA A 355 5.08 6.81 13.89
CA ALA A 355 4.68 8.12 14.41
C ALA A 355 4.45 8.12 15.93
N CYS A 356 3.80 7.08 16.45
CA CYS A 356 3.49 6.94 17.87
C CYS A 356 4.73 6.87 18.78
N VAL A 357 5.87 6.38 18.28
CA VAL A 357 7.14 6.32 19.02
C VAL A 357 7.64 7.73 19.36
N TYR A 358 7.41 8.70 18.48
CA TYR A 358 7.84 10.08 18.67
C TYR A 358 6.77 10.99 19.28
N LEU A 359 5.49 10.62 19.12
CA LEU A 359 4.37 11.35 19.71
C LEU A 359 4.17 11.04 21.20
N CYS A 360 4.56 9.84 21.67
CA CYS A 360 4.42 9.47 23.07
C CYS A 360 5.66 9.87 23.89
N THR A 361 5.56 10.97 24.64
CA THR A 361 6.65 11.45 25.52
C THR A 361 7.00 10.48 26.64
N GLU A 362 6.04 9.64 27.06
CA GLU A 362 6.21 8.66 28.13
C GLU A 362 6.83 7.32 27.66
N GLY A 363 6.99 7.14 26.34
CA GLY A 363 7.64 5.95 25.78
C GLY A 363 6.82 4.65 25.89
N ALA A 364 5.48 4.75 25.84
CA ALA A 364 4.57 3.59 25.79
C ALA A 364 4.66 2.81 24.46
N PHE A 365 5.14 3.46 23.39
CA PHE A 365 5.38 2.84 22.09
C PHE A 365 6.87 2.75 21.81
N ARG A 366 7.34 1.62 21.27
CA ARG A 366 8.75 1.36 21.00
C ARG A 366 8.95 0.82 19.59
N GLY A 367 10.05 1.24 18.98
CA GLY A 367 10.53 0.76 17.69
C GLY A 367 11.69 1.61 17.21
N ASN A 368 12.80 0.99 16.85
CA ASN A 368 13.91 1.63 16.17
C ASN A 368 13.54 1.78 14.70
N LEU A 369 13.32 3.02 14.23
CA LEU A 369 12.97 3.30 12.84
C LEU A 369 14.17 3.54 11.92
N GLY A 370 15.39 3.56 12.49
CA GLY A 370 16.59 3.96 11.77
C GLY A 370 16.81 5.47 11.77
N ARG A 371 17.98 5.87 11.26
CA ARG A 371 18.44 7.25 11.18
C ARG A 371 19.23 7.43 9.88
N ILE A 372 19.16 8.62 9.32
CA ILE A 372 19.81 8.94 8.05
C ILE A 372 20.78 10.10 8.26
N LYS A 373 22.04 9.89 7.84
CA LYS A 373 23.05 10.93 7.87
C LYS A 373 22.86 11.89 6.70
N ILE A 374 22.65 13.17 7.01
CA ILE A 374 22.50 14.25 6.05
C ILE A 374 23.59 15.27 6.37
N GLN A 375 24.61 15.33 5.51
CA GLN A 375 25.83 16.12 5.76
C GLN A 375 26.49 15.70 7.10
N ASP A 376 26.58 16.61 8.06
CA ASP A 376 27.10 16.39 9.41
C ASP A 376 26.02 16.02 10.45
N LYS A 377 24.75 16.01 10.04
CA LYS A 377 23.60 15.74 10.92
C LYS A 377 23.15 14.29 10.82
N ASP A 378 22.78 13.72 11.95
CA ASP A 378 22.16 12.40 12.02
C ASP A 378 20.67 12.55 12.34
N VAL A 379 19.81 12.33 11.34
CA VAL A 379 18.39 12.70 11.39
C VAL A 379 17.52 11.45 11.63
N PRO A 380 16.69 11.43 12.69
CA PRO A 380 15.83 10.29 12.97
C PRO A 380 14.72 10.13 11.95
N ILE A 381 14.47 8.90 11.49
CA ILE A 381 13.25 8.58 10.77
C ILE A 381 12.10 8.61 11.77
N THR A 382 11.12 9.49 11.56
CA THR A 382 9.93 9.61 12.44
C THR A 382 8.64 9.12 11.80
N LEU A 383 8.67 8.90 10.49
CA LEU A 383 7.53 8.37 9.74
C LEU A 383 8.00 7.50 8.58
N ARG A 384 7.55 6.24 8.57
CA ARG A 384 7.61 5.37 7.40
C ARG A 384 6.22 5.32 6.75
N GLN A 385 6.14 5.73 5.49
CA GLN A 385 4.93 5.66 4.66
C GLN A 385 4.84 4.36 3.86
N SER A 386 5.50 3.33 4.37
CA SER A 386 5.45 1.96 3.89
C SER A 386 5.56 1.01 5.07
N ASN A 387 4.90 -0.13 4.98
CA ASN A 387 4.89 -1.15 6.01
C ASN A 387 5.56 -2.42 5.46
N ARG A 388 6.82 -2.63 5.82
CA ARG A 388 7.60 -3.79 5.36
C ARG A 388 7.13 -5.10 6.00
N SER A 389 6.67 -5.09 7.25
CA SER A 389 6.08 -6.29 7.87
C SER A 389 4.84 -6.76 7.10
N LYS A 390 3.87 -5.86 6.85
CA LYS A 390 2.68 -6.18 6.04
C LYS A 390 3.01 -6.57 4.60
N ALA A 391 4.05 -5.99 4.01
CA ALA A 391 4.52 -6.41 2.69
C ALA A 391 5.07 -7.86 2.73
N ASN A 392 5.90 -8.20 3.71
CA ASN A 392 6.38 -9.59 3.89
C ASN A 392 5.23 -10.57 4.13
N GLU A 393 4.23 -10.16 4.91
CA GLU A 393 3.02 -10.95 5.11
C GLU A 393 2.24 -11.18 3.81
N LEU A 394 2.04 -10.13 2.99
CA LEU A 394 1.38 -10.25 1.70
C LEU A 394 2.17 -11.16 0.74
N ALA A 395 3.50 -11.06 0.73
CA ALA A 395 4.36 -11.96 -0.02
C ALA A 395 4.20 -13.42 0.44
N ARG A 396 4.17 -13.68 1.76
CA ARG A 396 3.88 -15.00 2.32
C ARG A 396 2.50 -15.51 1.91
N LYS A 397 1.47 -14.65 1.94
CA LYS A 397 0.11 -15.00 1.50
C LYS A 397 0.10 -15.44 0.03
N LEU A 398 0.79 -14.71 -0.85
CA LEU A 398 0.94 -15.09 -2.25
C LEU A 398 1.73 -16.40 -2.42
N LYS A 399 2.85 -16.57 -1.70
CA LYS A 399 3.63 -17.82 -1.69
C LYS A 399 2.75 -19.01 -1.31
N ASN A 400 1.95 -18.89 -0.26
CA ASN A 400 1.07 -19.96 0.21
C ASN A 400 0.03 -20.33 -0.85
N GLN A 401 -0.64 -19.36 -1.47
CA GLN A 401 -1.60 -19.66 -2.55
C GLN A 401 -0.96 -20.35 -3.77
N ILE A 402 0.31 -20.05 -4.06
CA ILE A 402 1.06 -20.75 -5.13
C ILE A 402 1.32 -22.20 -4.70
N ILE A 403 1.83 -22.44 -3.49
CA ILE A 403 2.11 -23.78 -2.96
C ILE A 403 0.83 -24.63 -2.86
N GLU A 404 -0.28 -24.00 -2.46
CA GLU A 404 -1.62 -24.60 -2.35
C GLU A 404 -2.32 -24.78 -3.72
N LYS A 405 -1.69 -24.34 -4.81
CA LYS A 405 -2.16 -24.49 -6.21
C LYS A 405 -3.41 -23.66 -6.53
N GLU A 406 -3.74 -22.69 -5.68
CA GLU A 406 -4.82 -21.72 -5.88
C GLU A 406 -4.39 -20.55 -6.78
N PHE A 407 -3.07 -20.34 -6.87
CA PHE A 407 -2.46 -19.29 -7.68
C PHE A 407 -1.44 -19.90 -8.66
N LEU A 408 -1.81 -19.91 -9.94
CA LEU A 408 -0.89 -20.21 -11.04
C LEU A 408 -0.41 -18.91 -11.67
N LEU A 409 0.82 -18.96 -12.17
CA LEU A 409 1.46 -17.85 -12.86
C LEU A 409 0.86 -17.66 -14.25
N THR A 410 0.85 -16.43 -14.74
CA THR A 410 0.49 -16.11 -16.12
C THR A 410 1.68 -15.55 -16.86
N GLU A 411 1.79 -15.90 -18.15
CA GLU A 411 2.66 -15.18 -19.06
C GLU A 411 2.03 -13.81 -19.37
N PRO A 412 2.83 -12.73 -19.43
CA PRO A 412 2.34 -11.47 -19.96
C PRO A 412 1.73 -11.66 -21.35
N VAL A 413 0.53 -11.12 -21.55
CA VAL A 413 -0.08 -11.09 -22.90
C VAL A 413 0.58 -10.03 -23.77
N ASP A 414 1.17 -9.02 -23.14
CA ASP A 414 2.03 -8.01 -23.75
C ASP A 414 3.03 -7.52 -22.71
N TYR A 415 4.24 -7.17 -23.14
CA TYR A 415 5.28 -6.68 -22.25
C TYR A 415 5.15 -5.17 -22.04
N LEU A 416 5.52 -4.70 -20.85
CA LEU A 416 5.60 -3.27 -20.59
C LEU A 416 6.93 -2.78 -21.15
N ARG A 417 6.89 -2.47 -22.46
CA ARG A 417 7.97 -2.02 -23.37
C ARG A 417 8.73 -3.11 -24.12
#